data_AF-K7LBH0-F1
#
_entry.id   AF-K7LBH0-F1
#
_cell.length_a   1.000
_cell.length_b   1.000
_cell.length_c   1.000
_cell.angle_alpha   90.00
_cell.angle_beta   90.00
_cell.angle_gamma   90.00
#
_symmetry.space_group_name_H-M   'P 1'
#
loop_
_entity.id
_entity.type
_entity.pdbx_description
1 polymer ?
#
loop_
_entity_poly.entity_id
_entity_poly.type
_entity_poly.pdbx_seq_one_letter_code
_entity_poly.pdbx_strand_id
1 'polypeptide(L)'
;MASPPQNSDLIFPAADVAGELNPGRNTHFHVDPTSSEVDASKEQAEAKQKKNERQKKDALQTIKSAIIISGIVVAVAGAAFAITKKLREK
;
A
#
# COMPACT_ATOMS: atom_id res chain seq x y z
N MET A 1 -22.11 -6.78 68.64
CA MET A 1 -22.31 -5.88 67.48
C MET A 1 -21.51 -6.46 66.33
N ALA A 2 -22.17 -7.18 65.41
CA ALA A 2 -21.49 -7.77 64.26
C ALA A 2 -21.31 -6.67 63.20
N SER A 3 -20.06 -6.41 62.82
CA SER A 3 -19.74 -5.47 61.74
C SER A 3 -20.22 -6.04 60.40
N PRO A 4 -20.86 -5.22 59.53
CA PRO A 4 -21.36 -5.68 58.24
C PRO A 4 -20.21 -6.07 57.28
N PRO A 5 -20.43 -7.04 56.38
CA PRO A 5 -19.41 -7.50 55.45
C PRO A 5 -19.00 -6.39 54.48
N GLN A 6 -17.69 -6.24 54.28
CA GLN A 6 -17.10 -5.38 53.26
C GLN A 6 -17.31 -6.03 51.89
N ASN A 7 -18.36 -5.64 51.18
CA ASN A 7 -18.54 -5.94 49.77
C ASN A 7 -17.61 -4.98 48.98
N SER A 8 -16.32 -5.27 48.97
CA SER A 8 -15.31 -4.44 48.31
C SER A 8 -15.08 -4.75 46.81
N ASP A 9 -15.85 -5.69 46.21
CA ASP A 9 -15.48 -6.25 44.89
C ASP A 9 -16.30 -5.80 43.68
N LEU A 10 -17.29 -4.88 43.79
CA LEU A 10 -18.16 -4.53 42.66
C LEU A 10 -18.45 -3.03 42.47
N ILE A 11 -17.52 -2.15 42.84
CA ILE A 11 -17.70 -0.71 42.59
C ILE A 11 -16.93 -0.34 41.33
N PHE A 12 -17.66 -0.08 40.24
CA PHE A 12 -17.11 0.64 39.10
C PHE A 12 -16.54 1.98 39.59
N PRO A 13 -15.33 2.38 39.16
CA PRO A 13 -14.78 3.67 39.56
C PRO A 13 -15.73 4.78 39.13
N ALA A 14 -15.91 5.78 39.99
CA ALA A 14 -16.71 6.95 39.65
C ALA A 14 -16.10 7.61 38.40
N ALA A 15 -16.91 7.78 37.35
CA ALA A 15 -16.50 8.50 36.16
C ALA A 15 -16.15 9.95 36.54
N ASP A 16 -15.03 10.47 36.03
CA ASP A 16 -14.67 11.87 36.20
C ASP A 16 -15.51 12.75 35.27
N VAL A 17 -16.72 13.08 35.74
CA VAL A 17 -17.67 13.93 35.01
C VAL A 17 -17.06 15.31 34.72
N ALA A 18 -16.17 15.82 35.57
CA ALA A 18 -15.56 17.14 35.39
C ALA A 18 -14.52 17.15 34.26
N GLY A 19 -13.71 16.09 34.18
CA GLY A 19 -12.74 15.86 33.11
C GLY A 19 -13.39 15.57 31.76
N GLU A 20 -14.50 14.83 31.74
CA GLU A 20 -15.24 14.52 30.50
C GLU A 20 -16.04 15.71 29.95
N LEU A 21 -16.70 16.49 30.82
CA LEU A 21 -17.45 17.69 30.40
C LEU A 21 -16.54 18.82 29.90
N ASN A 22 -15.25 18.79 30.25
CA ASN A 22 -14.28 19.81 29.85
C ASN A 22 -13.09 19.15 29.13
N PRO A 23 -13.24 18.74 27.86
CA PRO A 23 -12.17 18.11 27.10
C PRO A 23 -10.90 18.98 27.02
N GLY A 24 -11.04 20.31 27.13
CA GLY A 24 -9.90 21.24 27.18
C GLY A 24 -9.08 21.18 28.48
N ARG A 25 -9.61 20.62 29.58
CA ARG A 25 -8.88 20.45 30.86
C ARG A 25 -8.24 19.07 30.97
N ASN A 26 -8.77 18.08 30.26
CA ASN A 26 -8.18 16.75 30.19
C ASN A 26 -7.14 16.68 29.07
N THR A 27 -6.09 17.50 29.16
CA THR A 27 -5.01 17.52 28.16
C THR A 27 -4.13 16.27 28.20
N HIS A 28 -4.38 15.36 29.14
CA HIS A 28 -3.58 14.17 29.40
C HIS A 28 -4.16 12.93 28.70
N PHE A 29 -4.51 13.05 27.42
CA PHE A 29 -4.78 11.87 26.61
C PHE A 29 -3.44 11.16 26.37
N HIS A 30 -3.18 10.09 27.10
CA HIS A 30 -2.15 9.14 26.73
C HIS A 30 -2.68 8.34 25.54
N VAL A 31 -2.63 8.93 24.35
CA VAL A 31 -2.69 8.14 23.11
C VAL A 31 -1.45 7.27 23.12
N ASP A 32 -1.64 5.96 23.17
CA ASP A 32 -0.54 5.02 23.06
C ASP A 32 0.20 5.32 21.74
N PRO A 33 1.50 5.65 21.77
CA PRO A 33 2.25 6.02 20.58
C PRO A 33 2.21 4.94 19.49
N THR A 34 1.92 3.68 19.87
CA THR A 34 1.73 2.58 18.93
C THR A 34 0.60 2.83 17.91
N SER A 35 -0.45 3.57 18.27
CA SER A 35 -1.56 3.87 17.35
C SER A 35 -1.22 4.93 16.30
N SER A 36 -0.26 5.81 16.53
CA SER A 36 0.17 6.79 15.51
C SER A 36 1.19 6.22 14.53
N GLU A 37 1.98 5.24 14.93
CA GLU A 37 2.99 4.62 14.05
C GLU A 37 2.34 3.76 12.94
N VAL A 38 1.20 3.13 13.24
CA VAL A 38 0.47 2.33 12.23
C VAL A 38 -0.10 3.17 11.09
N ASP A 39 -0.55 4.40 11.34
CA ASP A 39 -1.03 5.29 10.27
C ASP A 39 0.10 5.68 9.31
N ALA A 40 1.25 6.08 9.85
CA ALA A 40 2.42 6.45 9.04
C ALA A 40 2.98 5.25 8.26
N SER A 41 3.02 4.05 8.86
CA SER A 41 3.49 2.85 8.18
C SER A 41 2.54 2.40 7.06
N LYS A 42 1.24 2.61 7.21
CA LYS A 42 0.25 2.24 6.19
C LYS A 42 0.34 3.13 4.96
N GLU A 43 0.48 4.45 5.14
CA GLU A 43 0.65 5.39 4.02
C GLU A 43 1.91 5.08 3.20
N GLN A 44 3.03 4.76 3.87
CA GLN A 44 4.27 4.37 3.20
C GLN A 44 4.15 3.04 2.45
N ALA A 45 3.43 2.06 3.01
CA ALA A 45 3.19 0.77 2.37
C ALA A 45 2.35 0.93 1.09
N GLU A 46 1.29 1.74 1.14
CA GLU A 46 0.43 2.03 -0.02
C GLU A 46 1.20 2.79 -1.11
N ALA A 47 2.02 3.78 -0.73
CA ALA A 47 2.87 4.51 -1.66
C ALA A 47 3.91 3.60 -2.35
N LYS A 48 4.57 2.72 -1.58
CA LYS A 48 5.52 1.73 -2.12
C LYS A 48 4.82 0.73 -3.05
N GLN A 49 3.64 0.24 -2.68
CA GLN A 49 2.88 -0.70 -3.50
C GLN A 49 2.47 -0.07 -4.84
N LYS A 50 1.94 1.16 -4.82
CA LYS A 50 1.55 1.89 -6.03
C LYS A 50 2.74 2.20 -6.94
N LYS A 51 3.91 2.53 -6.37
CA LYS A 51 5.15 2.72 -7.14
C LYS A 51 5.65 1.41 -7.75
N ASN A 52 5.58 0.30 -7.03
CA ASN A 52 5.97 -1.02 -7.53
C ASN A 52 5.03 -1.52 -8.64
N GLU A 53 3.72 -1.30 -8.51
CA GLU A 53 2.77 -1.66 -9.57
C GLU A 53 2.98 -0.86 -10.85
N ARG A 54 3.24 0.45 -10.76
CA ARG A 54 3.56 1.28 -11.92
C ARG A 54 4.84 0.79 -12.62
N GLN A 55 5.91 0.59 -11.86
CA GLN A 55 7.18 0.07 -12.40
C GLN A 55 7.02 -1.30 -13.08
N LYS A 56 6.23 -2.21 -12.48
CA LYS A 56 5.94 -3.52 -13.09
C LYS A 56 5.16 -3.37 -14.40
N LYS A 57 4.15 -2.49 -14.45
CA LYS A 57 3.35 -2.22 -15.66
C LYS A 57 4.21 -1.62 -16.77
N ASP A 58 5.04 -0.64 -16.44
CA ASP A 58 5.98 -0.02 -17.39
C ASP A 58 6.96 -1.06 -17.94
N ALA A 59 7.57 -1.89 -17.08
CA ALA A 59 8.49 -2.93 -17.52
C ALA A 59 7.82 -3.95 -18.47
N LEU A 60 6.61 -4.41 -18.15
CA LEU A 60 5.85 -5.31 -19.03
C LEU A 60 5.49 -4.65 -20.36
N GLN A 61 5.16 -3.35 -20.35
CA GLN A 61 4.87 -2.59 -21.57
C GLN A 61 6.13 -2.44 -22.43
N THR A 62 7.29 -2.13 -21.83
CA THR A 62 8.57 -2.06 -22.53
C THR A 62 8.92 -3.41 -23.18
N ILE A 63 8.75 -4.52 -22.45
CA ILE A 63 9.00 -5.87 -23.00
C ILE A 63 8.06 -6.17 -24.17
N LYS A 64 6.75 -5.90 -24.04
CA LYS A 64 5.78 -6.11 -25.12
C LYS A 64 6.14 -5.30 -26.37
N SER A 65 6.48 -4.02 -26.19
CA SER A 65 6.91 -3.17 -27.30
C SER A 65 8.19 -3.67 -27.98
N ALA A 66 9.19 -4.10 -27.19
CA ALA A 66 10.44 -4.64 -27.74
C ALA A 66 10.22 -5.89 -28.60
N ILE A 67 9.37 -6.82 -28.15
CA ILE A 67 9.04 -8.05 -28.91
C ILE A 67 8.34 -7.69 -30.24
N ILE A 68 7.37 -6.78 -30.22
CA ILE A 68 6.64 -6.36 -31.42
C ILE A 68 7.60 -5.72 -32.44
N ILE A 69 8.46 -4.79 -31.98
CA ILE A 69 9.44 -4.13 -32.85
C ILE A 69 10.42 -5.16 -33.42
N SER A 70 10.93 -6.09 -32.60
CA SER A 70 11.82 -7.16 -33.05
C SER A 70 11.17 -8.04 -34.12
N GLY A 71 9.89 -8.42 -33.94
CA GLY A 71 9.13 -9.19 -34.93
C GLY A 71 8.98 -8.46 -36.26
N ILE A 72 8.68 -7.16 -36.24
CA ILE A 72 8.57 -6.33 -37.46
C ILE A 72 9.90 -6.27 -38.21
N VAL A 73 11.02 -6.08 -37.51
CA VAL A 73 12.35 -6.02 -38.14
C VAL A 73 12.67 -7.34 -38.83
N VAL A 74 12.41 -8.47 -38.18
CA VAL A 74 12.62 -9.81 -38.78
C VAL A 74 11.69 -10.03 -39.98
N ALA A 75 10.43 -9.60 -39.89
CA ALA A 75 9.49 -9.72 -41.00
C ALA A 75 9.90 -8.86 -42.20
N VAL A 76 10.34 -7.63 -41.99
CA VAL A 76 10.83 -6.73 -43.05
C VAL A 76 12.11 -7.29 -43.67
N ALA A 77 13.06 -7.74 -42.86
CA ALA A 77 14.29 -8.37 -43.36
C ALA A 77 13.98 -9.65 -44.15
N GLY A 78 13.07 -10.49 -43.65
CA GLY A 78 12.61 -11.71 -44.33
C GLY A 78 11.92 -11.41 -45.66
N ALA A 79 11.06 -10.39 -45.71
CA ALA A 79 10.40 -9.95 -46.93
C ALA A 79 11.40 -9.39 -47.96
N ALA A 80 12.30 -8.50 -47.54
CA ALA A 80 13.35 -7.96 -48.40
C ALA A 80 14.29 -9.06 -48.91
N PHE A 81 14.67 -10.02 -48.06
CA PHE A 81 15.49 -11.16 -48.44
C PHE A 81 14.76 -12.08 -49.43
N ALA A 82 13.47 -12.34 -49.23
CA ALA A 82 12.66 -13.13 -50.16
C ALA A 82 12.54 -12.46 -51.53
N ILE A 83 12.32 -11.15 -51.57
CA ILE A 83 12.23 -10.38 -52.82
C ILE A 83 13.59 -10.36 -53.54
N THR A 84 14.67 -10.05 -52.83
CA THR A 84 16.02 -10.01 -53.43
C THR A 84 16.49 -11.39 -53.88
N LYS A 85 16.19 -12.46 -53.13
CA LYS A 85 16.47 -13.84 -53.57
C LYS A 85 15.70 -14.17 -54.86
N LYS A 86 14.40 -13.84 -54.93
CA LYS A 86 13.57 -14.08 -56.13
C LYS A 86 14.08 -13.31 -57.37
N LEU A 87 14.70 -12.15 -57.17
CA LEU A 87 15.33 -11.37 -58.26
C LEU A 87 16.67 -11.95 -58.70
N ARG A 88 17.47 -12.55 -57.81
CA ARG A 88 18.79 -13.10 -58.15
C ARG A 88 18.75 -14.42 -58.93
N GLU A 89 17.63 -15.14 -58.88
CA GLU A 89 17.41 -16.38 -59.65
C GLU A 89 16.86 -16.13 -61.08
N LYS A 90 16.62 -14.87 -61.48
CA LYS A 90 16.27 -14.49 -62.85
C LYS A 90 17.42 -13.75 -63.51
#